data_AF-A0A964J851-F1
#
_entry.id   AF-A0A964J851-F1
#
_cell.length_a   1.000
_cell.length_b   1.000
_cell.length_c   1.000
_cell.angle_alpha   90.00
_cell.angle_beta   90.00
_cell.angle_gamma   90.00
#
_symmetry.space_group_name_H-M   'P 1'
#
loop_
_entity.id
_entity.type
_entity.pdbx_description
1 polymer ?
#
loop_
_entity_poly.entity_id
_entity_poly.type
_entity_poly.pdbx_seq_one_letter_code
_entity_poly.pdbx_strand_id
1 'polypeptide(L)'
;TPLRQIAENAGEDGAVISGKTLDKGDYNYGYDAQSGEFKDLVKAGIIDPTKVVRTALQDAASVAGLLVTTEAMVADKPERKAPQMPGGDGGMGGMGGMDF
;
A
#
# COMPACT_ATOMS: atom_id res chain seq x y z
N THR A 1 -8.57 0.45 4.69
CA THR A 1 -8.00 -0.31 5.83
C THR A 1 -8.08 -1.80 5.51
N PRO A 2 -7.27 -2.68 6.12
CA PRO A 2 -7.13 -4.07 5.68
C PRO A 2 -8.46 -4.83 5.54
N LEU A 3 -9.32 -4.79 6.58
CA LEU A 3 -10.63 -5.44 6.56
C LEU A 3 -11.53 -4.95 5.42
N ARG A 4 -11.55 -3.63 5.16
CA ARG A 4 -12.35 -3.05 4.08
C ARG A 4 -11.86 -3.52 2.71
N GLN A 5 -10.54 -3.50 2.51
CA GLN A 5 -9.94 -3.93 1.25
C GLN A 5 -10.21 -5.40 0.96
N ILE A 6 -10.18 -6.26 1.98
CA ILE A 6 -10.51 -7.68 1.86
C ILE A 6 -11.97 -7.86 1.42
N ALA A 7 -12.90 -7.16 2.06
CA ALA A 7 -14.33 -7.21 1.71
C ALA A 7 -14.61 -6.65 0.31
N GLU A 8 -14.02 -5.50 -0.05
CA GLU A 8 -14.17 -4.89 -1.37
C GLU A 8 -13.65 -5.80 -2.48
N ASN A 9 -12.50 -6.46 -2.26
CA ASN A 9 -11.95 -7.44 -3.21
C ASN A 9 -12.83 -8.70 -3.32
N ALA A 10 -13.62 -9.00 -2.30
CA ALA A 10 -14.61 -10.08 -2.31
C ALA A 10 -15.97 -9.65 -2.90
N GLY A 11 -16.12 -8.38 -3.31
CA GLY A 11 -17.33 -7.86 -3.94
C GLY A 11 -18.37 -7.28 -2.96
N GLU A 12 -18.03 -7.12 -1.69
CA GLU A 12 -18.90 -6.54 -0.67
C GLU A 12 -18.55 -5.08 -0.34
N ASP A 13 -19.49 -4.36 0.29
CA ASP A 13 -19.23 -3.02 0.81
C ASP A 13 -18.36 -3.09 2.08
N GLY A 14 -17.08 -2.74 1.94
CA GLY A 14 -16.12 -2.76 3.04
C GLY A 14 -16.51 -1.89 4.23
N ALA A 15 -17.18 -0.75 4.01
CA ALA A 15 -17.62 0.10 5.11
C ALA A 15 -18.68 -0.60 5.96
N VAL A 16 -19.68 -1.23 5.31
CA VAL A 16 -20.73 -2.00 5.99
C VAL A 16 -20.14 -3.19 6.74
N ILE A 17 -19.23 -3.95 6.12
CA ILE A 17 -18.57 -5.09 6.77
C ILE A 17 -17.77 -4.64 7.99
N SER A 18 -17.01 -3.54 7.87
CA SER A 18 -16.22 -3.01 8.98
C SER A 18 -17.07 -2.53 10.15
N GLY A 19 -18.21 -1.87 9.88
CA GLY A 19 -19.16 -1.45 10.91
C GLY A 19 -19.74 -2.63 11.67
N LYS A 20 -20.31 -3.61 10.94
CA LYS A 20 -20.89 -4.82 11.53
C LYS A 20 -19.89 -5.61 12.39
N THR A 21 -18.63 -5.67 11.96
CA THR A 21 -17.56 -6.34 12.73
C THR A 21 -17.32 -5.63 14.06
N LEU A 22 -17.26 -4.30 14.07
CA LEU A 22 -17.02 -3.49 15.26
C LEU A 22 -18.21 -3.50 16.24
N ASP A 23 -19.43 -3.47 15.72
CA ASP A 23 -20.66 -3.44 16.53
C ASP A 23 -20.85 -4.68 17.42
N LYS A 24 -20.24 -5.81 17.06
CA LYS A 24 -20.38 -7.05 17.81
C LYS A 24 -19.63 -7.05 19.15
N GLY A 25 -18.50 -6.34 19.24
CA GLY A 25 -17.66 -6.27 20.44
C GLY A 25 -16.95 -7.57 20.85
N ASP A 26 -16.86 -8.56 19.94
CA ASP A 26 -16.17 -9.84 20.16
C ASP A 26 -14.90 -9.89 19.30
N TYR A 27 -13.74 -10.15 19.91
CA TYR A 27 -12.45 -10.20 19.24
C TYR A 27 -12.33 -11.31 18.20
N ASN A 28 -13.06 -12.42 18.37
CA ASN A 28 -13.01 -13.53 17.43
C ASN A 28 -14.02 -13.36 16.29
N TYR A 29 -14.99 -12.47 16.44
CA TYR A 29 -16.01 -12.24 15.43
C TYR A 29 -15.44 -11.45 14.27
N GLY A 30 -15.60 -11.98 13.06
CA GLY A 30 -15.18 -11.29 11.85
C GLY A 30 -15.84 -11.87 10.61
N TYR A 31 -15.45 -11.33 9.47
CA TYR A 31 -16.03 -11.65 8.17
C TYR A 31 -15.12 -12.62 7.41
N ASP A 32 -15.68 -13.77 7.03
CA ASP A 32 -15.06 -14.72 6.10
C ASP A 32 -15.37 -14.29 4.67
N ALA A 33 -14.37 -13.72 4.00
CA ALA A 33 -14.49 -13.22 2.65
C ALA A 33 -14.61 -14.31 1.58
N GLN A 34 -14.28 -15.57 1.90
CA GLN A 34 -14.45 -16.68 0.97
C GLN A 34 -15.90 -17.18 0.97
N SER A 35 -16.53 -17.24 2.14
CA SER A 35 -17.92 -17.72 2.26
C SER A 35 -18.97 -16.60 2.28
N GLY A 36 -18.56 -15.36 2.51
CA GLY A 36 -19.46 -14.22 2.65
C GLY A 36 -20.19 -14.12 4.00
N GLU A 37 -19.68 -14.80 5.04
CA GLU A 37 -20.40 -14.94 6.31
C GLU A 37 -19.61 -14.39 7.50
N PHE A 38 -20.33 -13.88 8.49
CA PHE A 38 -19.74 -13.53 9.76
C PHE A 38 -19.67 -14.73 10.70
N LYS A 39 -18.49 -15.01 11.25
CA LYS A 39 -18.23 -16.17 12.11
C LYS A 39 -17.11 -15.89 13.10
N ASP A 40 -16.91 -16.83 14.01
CA ASP A 40 -15.70 -16.87 14.84
C ASP A 40 -14.52 -17.29 13.96
N LEU A 41 -13.64 -16.34 13.64
CA LEU A 41 -12.52 -16.53 12.71
C LEU A 41 -11.48 -17.52 13.27
N VAL A 42 -11.31 -17.56 14.60
CA VAL A 42 -10.39 -18.50 15.26
C VAL A 42 -10.91 -19.92 15.10
N LYS A 43 -12.21 -20.16 15.38
CA LYS A 43 -12.84 -21.47 15.16
C LYS A 43 -12.88 -21.87 13.69
N ALA A 44 -13.01 -20.90 12.78
CA ALA A 44 -12.98 -21.13 11.34
C ALA A 44 -11.56 -21.39 10.78
N GLY A 45 -10.51 -21.20 11.59
CA GLY A 45 -9.11 -21.37 11.18
C GLY A 45 -8.54 -20.21 10.35
N ILE A 46 -9.25 -19.08 10.30
CA ILE A 46 -8.81 -17.85 9.62
C ILE A 46 -7.99 -17.06 10.64
N ILE A 47 -6.70 -17.39 10.76
CA ILE A 47 -5.81 -16.86 11.79
C ILE A 47 -4.56 -16.27 11.13
N ASP A 48 -4.26 -15.01 11.48
CA ASP A 48 -3.02 -14.35 11.07
C ASP A 48 -1.93 -14.49 12.16
N PRO A 49 -0.67 -14.75 11.78
CA PRO A 49 0.43 -14.75 12.74
C PRO A 49 0.58 -13.37 13.39
N THR A 50 0.56 -13.33 14.73
CA THR A 50 0.69 -12.07 15.51
C THR A 50 1.92 -11.25 15.12
N LYS A 51 3.03 -11.91 14.77
CA LYS A 51 4.25 -11.25 14.30
C LYS A 51 3.99 -10.42 13.04
N VAL A 52 3.27 -10.97 12.07
CA VAL A 52 3.02 -10.33 10.76
C VAL A 52 2.13 -9.11 10.94
N VAL A 53 1.00 -9.26 11.65
CA VAL A 53 0.05 -8.15 11.88
C VAL A 53 0.72 -7.00 12.62
N ARG A 54 1.51 -7.30 13.66
CA ARG A 54 2.23 -6.27 14.43
C ARG A 54 3.27 -5.54 13.59
N THR A 55 4.12 -6.29 12.86
CA THR A 55 5.17 -5.69 12.04
C THR A 55 4.57 -4.83 10.93
N ALA A 56 3.53 -5.29 10.24
CA ALA A 56 2.87 -4.51 9.20
C ALA A 56 2.32 -3.17 9.72
N LEU A 57 1.69 -3.18 10.90
CA LEU A 57 1.17 -1.95 11.52
C LEU A 57 2.30 -1.00 11.93
N GLN A 58 3.36 -1.53 12.53
CA GLN A 58 4.51 -0.74 12.98
C GLN A 58 5.24 -0.08 11.81
N ASP A 59 5.51 -0.82 10.73
CA ASP A 59 6.19 -0.31 9.55
C ASP A 59 5.35 0.77 8.85
N ALA A 60 4.04 0.52 8.69
CA ALA A 60 3.12 1.48 8.09
C ALA A 60 3.04 2.78 8.91
N ALA A 61 2.91 2.67 10.23
CA ALA A 61 2.88 3.83 11.13
C ALA A 61 4.21 4.59 11.12
N SER A 62 5.35 3.90 11.03
CA SER A 62 6.67 4.53 10.98
C SER A 62 6.84 5.38 9.74
N VAL A 63 6.51 4.85 8.55
CA VAL A 63 6.62 5.60 7.29
C VAL A 63 5.61 6.73 7.24
N ALA A 64 4.35 6.47 7.63
CA ALA A 64 3.32 7.51 7.67
C ALA A 64 3.69 8.65 8.63
N GLY A 65 4.25 8.32 9.80
CA GLY A 65 4.70 9.31 10.78
C GLY A 65 5.79 10.23 10.22
N LEU A 66 6.79 9.66 9.53
CA LEU A 66 7.82 10.46 8.85
C LEU A 66 7.22 11.40 7.81
N LEU A 67 6.37 10.86 6.92
CA LEU A 67 5.78 11.62 5.81
C LEU A 67 4.86 12.75 6.27
N VAL A 68 4.02 12.52 7.29
CA VAL A 68 3.08 13.54 7.82
C VAL A 68 3.80 14.75 8.38
N THR A 69 5.02 14.59 8.91
CA THR A 69 5.82 15.69 9.47
C THR A 69 6.81 16.31 8.49
N THR A 70 6.80 15.86 7.23
CA THR A 70 7.73 16.37 6.21
C THR A 70 7.17 17.64 5.58
N GLU A 71 7.74 18.80 5.94
CA GLU A 71 7.32 20.11 5.39
C GLU A 71 7.91 20.40 4.00
N ALA A 72 9.10 19.87 3.70
CA ALA A 72 9.77 20.10 2.43
C ALA A 72 10.62 18.88 2.02
N MET A 73 10.74 18.67 0.70
CA MET A 73 11.57 17.64 0.10
C MET A 73 12.48 18.27 -0.96
N VAL A 74 13.77 17.97 -0.91
CA VAL A 74 14.73 18.33 -1.96
C VAL A 74 14.88 17.11 -2.87
N ALA A 75 14.65 17.29 -4.17
CA ALA A 75 14.74 16.23 -5.17
C ALA A 75 15.60 16.68 -6.34
N ASP A 76 16.26 15.73 -6.98
CA ASP A 76 17.02 15.99 -8.21
C ASP A 76 16.07 16.37 -9.35
N LYS A 77 16.53 17.30 -10.20
CA LYS A 77 15.79 17.73 -11.39
C LYS A 77 15.66 16.54 -12.36
N PRO A 78 14.45 16.21 -12.84
CA PRO A 78 14.30 15.11 -13.79
C PRO A 78 15.18 15.33 -15.02
N GLU A 79 16.00 14.33 -15.36
CA GLU A 79 16.81 14.37 -16.56
C GLU A 79 15.91 14.48 -17.80
N ARG A 80 16.25 15.41 -18.70
CA ARG A 80 15.64 15.44 -20.03
C ARG A 80 16.14 14.24 -20.79
N LYS A 81 15.29 13.21 -20.95
CA LYS A 81 15.55 12.14 -21.91
C LYS A 81 15.69 12.77 -23.29
N ALA A 82 16.91 12.82 -23.81
CA ALA A 82 17.13 13.18 -25.21
C ALA A 82 16.32 12.20 -26.06
N PRO A 83 15.63 12.66 -27.12
CA PRO A 83 14.99 11.75 -28.05
C PRO A 83 16.03 10.73 -28.49
N GLN A 84 15.70 9.45 -28.36
CA GLN A 84 16.52 8.37 -28.89
C GLN A 84 16.58 8.58 -30.40
N MET A 85 17.66 9.22 -30.84
CA MET A 85 17.96 9.39 -32.25
C MET A 85 18.07 7.99 -32.85
N PRO A 86 17.22 7.64 -33.84
CA PRO A 86 17.37 6.41 -34.59
C PRO A 86 18.81 6.31 -35.10
N GLY A 87 19.48 5.20 -34.80
CA GLY A 87 20.89 5.02 -35.09
C GLY A 87 21.26 5.29 -36.56
N GLY A 88 22.42 5.90 -36.77
CA GLY A 88 23.03 6.07 -38.09
C GLY A 88 24.08 7.17 -38.11
N ASP A 89 25.34 6.75 -38.06
CA ASP A 89 26.57 7.40 -38.55
C ASP A 89 26.66 8.94 -38.60
N GLY A 90 27.53 9.50 -37.77
CA GLY A 90 28.01 10.86 -38.01
C GLY A 90 28.70 11.53 -36.84
N GLY A 91 30.01 11.36 -36.75
CA GLY A 91 31.02 12.36 -36.38
C GLY A 91 30.71 13.45 -35.33
N MET A 92 31.65 13.54 -34.38
CA MET A 92 32.16 14.78 -33.79
C MET A 92 31.24 15.52 -32.80
N GLY A 93 31.80 15.78 -31.61
CA GLY A 93 31.40 16.94 -30.80
C GLY A 93 30.97 16.58 -29.38
N GLY A 94 31.95 16.37 -28.50
CA GLY A 94 31.71 16.54 -27.07
C GLY A 94 31.45 18.01 -26.75
N MET A 95 30.52 18.29 -25.84
CA MET A 95 30.61 19.38 -24.86
C MET A 95 29.36 19.38 -23.98
N GLY A 96 29.57 19.54 -22.68
CA GLY A 96 28.56 20.21 -21.84
C GLY A 96 27.73 19.33 -20.93
N GLY A 97 28.39 18.51 -20.10
CA GLY A 97 27.97 18.48 -18.70
C GLY A 97 28.20 19.87 -18.12
N MET A 98 27.13 20.65 -17.98
CA MET A 98 27.11 21.84 -17.14
C MET A 98 25.72 21.97 -16.55
N ASP A 99 25.60 21.28 -15.41
CA ASP A 99 24.53 21.45 -14.44
C ASP A 99 24.40 22.93 -14.06
N PHE A 100 23.23 23.49 -14.37
CA PHE A 100 22.53 24.52 -13.61
C PHE A 100 21.02 24.21 -13.60
#